data_AF-A0A2A8C7W7-F1
#
_entry.id   AF-A0A2A8C7W7-F1
#
_cell.length_a   1.000
_cell.length_b   1.000
_cell.length_c   1.000
_cell.angle_alpha   90.00
_cell.angle_beta   90.00
_cell.angle_gamma   90.00
#
_symmetry.space_group_name_H-M   'P 1'
#
loop_
_entity.id
_entity.type
_entity.pdbx_description
1 polymer ?
#
loop_
_entity_poly.entity_id
_entity_poly.type
_entity_poly.pdbx_seq_one_letter_code
_entity_poly.pdbx_strand_id
1 'polypeptide(L)'
;MKKIILLVLMSVMFLVPAVSHAETSGNVNQAVPKEEQAIQKMGWIKAGDSWYYFDKDGKAHEGWLSYNENWYYFIDGIMVQKDYVRVNGRDYYLGNDGVMQTGWIHDGGNRWLYANQDGSFKTGWVKEGNKWYYIHRGLMATGWARTNEGWYYMNPNGTMKTGWFQESGNWYYLKSDGAMATGKHLINGTWYSFKDNGVML
;
A
#
# COMPACT_ATOMS: atom_id res chain seq x y z
N MET A 1 13.43 -24.88 16.04
CA MET A 1 14.71 -24.55 15.36
C MET A 1 14.51 -24.76 13.87
N LYS A 2 14.10 -23.73 13.13
CA LYS A 2 13.89 -23.79 11.67
C LYS A 2 15.20 -23.41 10.98
N LYS A 3 15.64 -24.26 10.04
CA LYS A 3 16.92 -24.16 9.33
C LYS A 3 16.93 -22.94 8.41
N ILE A 4 17.97 -22.12 8.56
CA ILE A 4 18.31 -21.00 7.67
C ILE A 4 19.03 -21.60 6.46
N ILE A 5 18.51 -21.38 5.25
CA ILE A 5 19.23 -21.67 4.01
C ILE A 5 19.83 -20.35 3.54
N LEU A 6 21.16 -20.25 3.64
CA LEU A 6 21.97 -19.14 3.19
C LEU A 6 22.30 -19.35 1.70
N LEU A 7 21.79 -18.49 0.83
CA LEU A 7 22.11 -18.50 -0.60
C LEU A 7 23.34 -17.60 -0.84
N VAL A 8 24.48 -18.23 -1.10
CA VAL A 8 25.73 -17.56 -1.47
C VAL A 8 25.69 -17.22 -2.96
N LEU A 9 25.75 -15.93 -3.31
CA LEU A 9 26.05 -15.50 -4.68
C LEU A 9 27.55 -15.69 -4.95
N MET A 10 27.92 -16.61 -5.84
CA MET A 10 29.24 -16.59 -6.46
C MET A 10 29.22 -15.62 -7.65
N SER A 11 29.91 -14.49 -7.49
CA SER A 11 30.41 -13.67 -8.59
C SER A 11 31.62 -14.37 -9.20
N VAL A 12 31.62 -14.59 -10.52
CA VAL A 12 32.81 -15.07 -11.25
C VAL A 12 33.29 -13.95 -12.15
N MET A 13 34.41 -13.34 -11.75
CA MET A 13 35.22 -12.44 -12.57
C MET A 13 36.15 -13.31 -13.41
N PHE A 14 36.04 -13.29 -14.75
CA PHE A 14 37.02 -13.95 -15.62
C PHE A 14 38.08 -12.94 -16.08
N LEU A 15 39.32 -13.14 -15.63
CA LEU A 15 40.52 -12.58 -16.26
C LEU A 15 40.79 -13.34 -17.56
N VAL A 16 40.96 -12.62 -18.67
CA VAL A 16 41.39 -13.19 -19.96
C VAL A 16 42.91 -13.04 -20.08
N PRO A 17 43.71 -14.12 -20.23
CA PRO A 17 45.07 -13.98 -20.71
C PRO A 17 45.08 -14.00 -22.25
N ALA A 18 45.80 -13.05 -22.84
CA ALA A 18 46.12 -13.07 -24.26
C ALA A 18 47.20 -14.12 -24.54
N VAL A 19 46.98 -15.00 -25.53
CA VAL A 19 48.04 -15.88 -26.06
C VAL A 19 48.02 -15.82 -27.60
N SER A 20 49.16 -15.48 -28.18
CA SER A 20 49.42 -15.49 -29.62
C SER A 20 49.78 -16.89 -30.12
N HIS A 21 49.42 -17.16 -31.37
CA HIS A 21 49.50 -18.46 -32.04
C HIS A 21 50.90 -18.82 -32.53
N ALA A 22 51.22 -20.12 -32.54
CA ALA A 22 51.85 -20.79 -33.68
C ALA A 22 51.49 -22.30 -33.68
N GLU A 23 51.22 -22.81 -34.89
CA GLU A 23 50.46 -24.01 -35.26
C GLU A 23 51.27 -25.31 -35.22
N THR A 24 50.63 -26.48 -34.99
CA THR A 24 50.69 -27.63 -35.92
C THR A 24 49.70 -28.76 -35.58
N SER A 25 48.94 -29.16 -36.62
CA SER A 25 48.35 -30.47 -36.96
C SER A 25 47.88 -31.46 -35.88
N GLY A 26 46.60 -31.81 -35.91
CA GLY A 26 46.14 -33.11 -35.41
C GLY A 26 44.67 -33.21 -35.03
N ASN A 27 43.89 -33.82 -35.93
CA ASN A 27 42.64 -34.52 -35.70
C ASN A 27 41.34 -33.71 -35.53
N VAL A 28 40.42 -33.95 -36.46
CA VAL A 28 39.05 -33.41 -36.49
C VAL A 28 38.25 -34.06 -35.35
N ASN A 29 38.02 -33.29 -34.30
CA ASN A 29 36.84 -33.39 -33.48
C ASN A 29 36.33 -31.96 -33.27
N GLN A 30 35.44 -31.53 -34.16
CA GLN A 30 34.63 -30.33 -33.89
C GLN A 30 33.80 -30.62 -32.64
N ALA A 31 34.32 -30.19 -31.49
CA ALA A 31 33.50 -30.03 -30.31
C ALA A 31 32.51 -28.91 -30.62
N VAL A 32 31.28 -29.31 -30.97
CA VAL A 32 30.09 -28.46 -30.94
C VAL A 32 30.15 -27.67 -29.63
N PRO A 33 30.05 -26.32 -29.64
CA PRO A 33 29.95 -25.56 -28.40
C PRO A 33 28.75 -26.11 -27.63
N LYS A 34 29.01 -26.63 -26.44
CA LYS A 34 28.00 -27.06 -25.48
C LYS A 34 26.97 -25.94 -25.41
N GLU A 35 25.75 -26.20 -25.89
CA GLU A 35 24.61 -25.32 -25.66
C GLU A 35 24.62 -24.96 -24.18
N GLU A 36 24.84 -23.67 -23.92
CA GLU A 36 24.64 -23.09 -22.60
C GLU A 36 23.15 -23.28 -22.32
N GLN A 37 22.80 -24.39 -21.66
CA GLN A 37 21.44 -24.71 -21.29
C GLN A 37 20.93 -23.51 -20.48
N ALA A 38 20.06 -22.71 -21.10
CA ALA A 38 19.44 -21.57 -20.47
C ALA A 38 18.84 -22.06 -19.16
N ILE A 39 19.41 -21.63 -18.03
CA ILE A 39 18.84 -21.94 -16.72
C ILE A 39 17.48 -21.23 -16.71
N GLN A 40 16.41 -22.00 -16.93
CA GLN A 40 15.05 -21.51 -16.91
C GLN A 40 14.78 -21.08 -15.47
N LYS A 41 14.98 -19.80 -15.19
CA LYS A 41 14.78 -19.23 -13.85
C LYS A 41 13.26 -19.12 -13.64
N MET A 42 12.75 -19.94 -12.73
CA MET A 42 11.38 -19.84 -12.22
C MET A 42 11.36 -19.20 -10.84
N GLY A 43 10.23 -18.61 -10.47
CA GLY A 43 10.02 -17.90 -9.21
C GLY A 43 10.53 -16.46 -9.24
N TRP A 44 10.89 -15.96 -8.06
CA TRP A 44 11.30 -14.58 -7.86
C TRP A 44 12.67 -14.28 -8.50
N ILE A 45 12.71 -13.24 -9.33
CA ILE A 45 13.94 -12.73 -9.95
C ILE A 45 13.99 -11.21 -9.73
N LYS A 46 15.14 -10.72 -9.25
CA LYS A 46 15.44 -9.28 -9.26
C LYS A 46 16.34 -8.96 -10.45
N ALA A 47 15.94 -7.98 -11.27
CA ALA A 47 16.76 -7.46 -12.36
C ALA A 47 16.76 -5.92 -12.29
N GLY A 48 17.93 -5.34 -12.03
CA GLY A 48 18.01 -3.93 -11.64
C GLY A 48 17.27 -3.69 -10.32
N ASP A 49 16.41 -2.68 -10.30
CA ASP A 49 15.57 -2.34 -9.15
C ASP A 49 14.19 -3.02 -9.16
N SER A 50 13.84 -3.71 -10.26
CA SER A 50 12.55 -4.34 -10.45
C SER A 50 12.56 -5.82 -10.01
N TRP A 51 11.43 -6.25 -9.47
CA TRP A 51 11.16 -7.65 -9.16
C TRP A 51 10.18 -8.25 -10.17
N TYR A 52 10.44 -9.50 -10.53
CA TYR A 52 9.65 -10.31 -11.45
C TYR A 52 9.35 -11.64 -10.78
N TYR A 53 8.26 -12.29 -11.20
CA TYR A 53 7.97 -13.67 -10.82
C TYR A 53 7.69 -14.48 -12.08
N PHE A 54 8.47 -15.53 -12.32
CA PHE A 54 8.32 -16.37 -13.51
C PHE A 54 7.71 -17.72 -13.15
N ASP A 55 6.79 -18.20 -13.98
CA ASP A 55 6.25 -19.55 -13.84
C ASP A 55 7.24 -20.64 -14.30
N LYS A 56 6.82 -21.90 -14.23
CA LYS A 56 7.64 -23.06 -14.65
C LYS A 56 8.03 -23.05 -16.13
N ASP A 57 7.28 -22.32 -16.96
CA ASP A 57 7.49 -22.24 -18.40
C ASP A 57 8.36 -21.00 -18.75
N GLY A 58 8.75 -20.20 -17.74
CA GLY A 58 9.55 -18.99 -17.90
C GLY A 58 8.74 -17.78 -18.32
N LYS A 59 7.41 -17.80 -18.16
CA LYS A 59 6.55 -16.64 -18.43
C LYS A 59 6.44 -15.77 -17.19
N ALA A 60 6.57 -14.45 -17.36
CA ALA A 60 6.37 -13.48 -16.29
C ALA A 60 4.91 -13.48 -15.83
N HIS A 61 4.70 -13.41 -14.51
CA HIS A 61 3.40 -13.31 -13.90
C HIS A 61 2.80 -11.92 -14.10
N GLU A 62 1.48 -11.85 -14.23
CA GLU A 62 0.71 -10.61 -14.38
C GLU A 62 -0.41 -10.56 -13.34
N GLY A 63 -0.72 -9.35 -12.87
CA GLY A 63 -1.78 -9.13 -11.88
C GLY A 63 -1.45 -9.73 -10.51
N TRP A 64 -2.49 -10.19 -9.80
CA TRP A 64 -2.38 -10.66 -8.41
C TRP A 64 -1.62 -11.99 -8.28
N LEU A 65 -0.59 -12.01 -7.45
CA LEU A 65 0.13 -13.21 -7.03
C LEU A 65 -0.02 -13.37 -5.51
N SER A 66 -0.49 -14.53 -5.06
CA SER A 66 -0.39 -14.94 -3.66
C SER A 66 0.85 -15.81 -3.47
N TYR A 67 1.74 -15.41 -2.57
CA TYR A 67 2.98 -16.13 -2.29
C TYR A 67 3.37 -15.97 -0.82
N ASN A 68 3.55 -17.09 -0.11
CA ASN A 68 3.87 -17.11 1.33
C ASN A 68 2.95 -16.20 2.17
N GLU A 69 1.63 -16.37 2.01
CA GLU A 69 0.58 -15.62 2.73
C GLU A 69 0.52 -14.12 2.41
N ASN A 70 1.39 -13.61 1.54
CA ASN A 70 1.38 -12.24 1.07
C ASN A 70 0.77 -12.15 -0.34
N TRP A 71 0.24 -10.96 -0.64
CA TRP A 71 -0.27 -10.63 -1.97
C TRP A 71 0.62 -9.59 -2.63
N TYR A 72 0.92 -9.79 -3.91
CA TYR A 72 1.72 -8.92 -4.75
C TYR A 72 0.93 -8.62 -6.02
N TYR A 73 1.23 -7.51 -6.69
CA TYR A 73 0.60 -7.16 -7.96
C TYR A 73 1.67 -6.86 -9.01
N PHE A 74 1.49 -7.41 -10.21
CA PHE A 74 2.40 -7.24 -11.34
C PHE A 74 1.71 -6.50 -12.49
N ILE A 75 2.44 -5.58 -13.12
CA ILE A 75 2.04 -4.85 -14.33
C ILE A 75 3.22 -4.92 -15.30
N ASP A 76 2.97 -5.42 -16.51
CA ASP A 76 4.00 -5.62 -17.55
C ASP A 76 5.18 -6.47 -17.02
N GLY A 77 4.86 -7.48 -16.21
CA GLY A 77 5.78 -8.42 -15.59
C GLY A 77 6.53 -7.87 -14.37
N ILE A 78 6.35 -6.59 -14.04
CA ILE A 78 7.07 -5.89 -12.97
C ILE A 78 6.18 -5.81 -11.72
N MET A 79 6.73 -6.21 -10.57
CA MET A 79 6.08 -6.08 -9.28
C MET A 79 5.91 -4.61 -8.89
N VAL A 80 4.69 -4.22 -8.55
CA VAL A 80 4.38 -2.89 -8.03
C VAL A 80 4.91 -2.74 -6.61
N GLN A 81 5.61 -1.64 -6.34
CA GLN A 81 6.20 -1.31 -5.04
C GLN A 81 5.91 0.15 -4.68
N LYS A 82 5.53 0.39 -3.42
CA LYS A 82 5.23 1.72 -2.86
C LYS A 82 4.26 2.53 -3.75
N ASP A 83 3.24 1.87 -4.27
CA ASP A 83 2.29 2.49 -5.19
C ASP A 83 0.89 1.87 -5.07
N TYR A 84 -0.06 2.53 -5.72
CA TYR A 84 -1.46 2.17 -5.76
C TYR A 84 -1.77 1.33 -6.99
N VAL A 85 -2.65 0.35 -6.84
CA VAL A 85 -3.22 -0.38 -7.98
C VAL A 85 -4.73 -0.31 -7.92
N ARG A 86 -5.35 -0.17 -9.09
CA ARG A 86 -6.81 -0.19 -9.23
C ARG A 86 -7.24 -1.42 -10.00
N VAL A 87 -8.00 -2.29 -9.35
CA VAL A 87 -8.46 -3.57 -9.91
C VAL A 87 -9.96 -3.69 -9.68
N ASN A 88 -10.73 -3.91 -10.75
CA ASN A 88 -12.19 -4.09 -10.69
C ASN A 88 -12.92 -3.01 -9.88
N GLY A 89 -12.49 -1.76 -10.03
CA GLY A 89 -13.11 -0.62 -9.36
C GLY A 89 -12.73 -0.45 -7.88
N ARG A 90 -11.76 -1.21 -7.36
CA ARG A 90 -11.22 -1.08 -6.01
C ARG A 90 -9.76 -0.65 -6.05
N ASP A 91 -9.37 0.20 -5.10
CA ASP A 91 -8.00 0.69 -4.95
C ASP A 91 -7.28 -0.08 -3.84
N TYR A 92 -6.00 -0.36 -4.04
CA TYR A 92 -5.13 -1.11 -3.14
C TYR A 92 -3.78 -0.40 -3.06
N TYR A 93 -3.00 -0.67 -2.01
CA TYR A 93 -1.64 -0.13 -1.85
C TYR A 93 -0.63 -1.25 -1.62
N LEU A 94 0.45 -1.22 -2.40
CA LEU A 94 1.57 -2.15 -2.27
C LEU A 94 2.71 -1.45 -1.52
N GLY A 95 3.24 -2.11 -0.49
CA GLY A 95 4.33 -1.60 0.32
C GLY A 95 5.66 -1.52 -0.44
N ASN A 96 6.71 -1.08 0.26
CA ASN A 96 8.07 -0.99 -0.32
C ASN A 96 8.61 -2.35 -0.77
N ASP A 97 8.16 -3.44 -0.15
CA ASP A 97 8.49 -4.83 -0.47
C ASP A 97 7.51 -5.46 -1.48
N GLY A 98 6.56 -4.67 -2.01
CA GLY A 98 5.51 -5.11 -2.92
C GLY A 98 4.35 -5.85 -2.25
N VAL A 99 4.38 -6.02 -0.93
CA VAL A 99 3.30 -6.69 -0.20
C VAL A 99 2.09 -5.76 -0.12
N MET A 100 0.93 -6.27 -0.50
CA MET A 100 -0.35 -5.58 -0.35
C MET A 100 -0.63 -5.27 1.11
N GLN A 101 -0.87 -4.01 1.40
CA GLN A 101 -1.08 -3.54 2.76
C GLN A 101 -2.57 -3.62 3.15
N THR A 102 -2.83 -3.85 4.43
CA THR A 102 -4.17 -3.85 5.05
C THR A 102 -4.15 -3.03 6.33
N GLY A 103 -5.32 -2.62 6.84
CA GLY A 103 -5.42 -1.81 8.04
C GLY A 103 -4.86 -0.40 7.85
N TRP A 104 -4.26 0.16 8.91
CA TRP A 104 -3.64 1.48 8.87
C TRP A 104 -2.32 1.47 8.11
N ILE A 105 -2.19 2.39 7.15
CA ILE A 105 -1.02 2.51 6.29
C ILE A 105 -0.52 3.93 6.33
N HIS A 106 0.77 4.11 6.60
CA HIS A 106 1.44 5.38 6.40
C HIS A 106 2.18 5.33 5.05
N ASP A 107 1.77 6.14 4.08
CA ASP A 107 2.29 6.05 2.69
C ASP A 107 3.73 6.56 2.51
N GLY A 108 4.38 6.97 3.60
CA GLY A 108 5.71 7.56 3.59
C GLY A 108 5.74 9.05 3.24
N GLY A 109 4.58 9.66 3.01
CA GLY A 109 4.37 11.11 2.99
C GLY A 109 3.73 11.58 4.30
N ASN A 110 2.69 12.41 4.18
CA ASN A 110 1.92 12.95 5.30
C ASN A 110 0.48 12.38 5.36
N ARG A 111 0.22 11.24 4.72
CA ARG A 111 -1.13 10.69 4.61
C ARG A 111 -1.23 9.35 5.33
N TRP A 112 -2.30 9.23 6.11
CA TRP A 112 -2.75 7.95 6.64
C TRP A 112 -3.84 7.39 5.74
N LEU A 113 -3.68 6.13 5.36
CA LEU A 113 -4.69 5.37 4.65
C LEU A 113 -5.26 4.28 5.55
N TYR A 114 -6.43 3.76 5.17
CA TYR A 114 -7.01 2.57 5.73
C TYR A 114 -7.53 1.63 4.65
N ALA A 115 -7.05 0.39 4.67
CA ALA A 115 -7.50 -0.69 3.82
C ALA A 115 -8.25 -1.76 4.63
N ASN A 116 -9.29 -2.35 4.05
CA ASN A 116 -9.98 -3.49 4.62
C ASN A 116 -9.05 -4.74 4.62
N GLN A 117 -9.49 -5.83 5.24
CA GLN A 117 -8.73 -7.09 5.28
C GLN A 117 -8.50 -7.71 3.89
N ASP A 118 -9.37 -7.42 2.92
CA ASP A 118 -9.18 -7.83 1.52
C ASP A 118 -8.23 -6.89 0.76
N GLY A 119 -7.62 -5.92 1.42
CA GLY A 119 -6.70 -4.92 0.85
C GLY A 119 -7.39 -3.74 0.18
N SER A 120 -8.70 -3.80 -0.05
CA SER A 120 -9.41 -2.71 -0.71
C SER A 120 -9.48 -1.48 0.19
N PHE A 121 -9.32 -0.30 -0.39
CA PHE A 121 -9.45 0.96 0.33
C PHE A 121 -10.83 1.14 0.93
N LYS A 122 -10.85 1.52 2.21
CA LYS A 122 -12.09 1.71 2.96
C LYS A 122 -12.72 3.07 2.66
N THR A 123 -14.05 3.11 2.69
CA THR A 123 -14.81 4.36 2.87
C THR A 123 -15.79 4.17 4.02
N GLY A 124 -15.86 5.14 4.93
CA GLY A 124 -16.72 5.12 6.11
C GLY A 124 -15.95 5.07 7.43
N TRP A 125 -16.70 4.80 8.50
CA TRP A 125 -16.20 4.81 9.86
C TRP A 125 -15.27 3.63 10.18
N VAL A 126 -14.22 3.91 10.95
CA VAL A 126 -13.33 2.95 11.61
C VAL A 126 -13.33 3.26 13.10
N LYS A 127 -13.54 2.24 13.92
CA LYS A 127 -13.38 2.33 15.38
C LYS A 127 -12.13 1.60 15.81
N GLU A 128 -11.26 2.28 16.55
CA GLU A 128 -10.05 1.70 17.13
C GLU A 128 -10.00 2.04 18.62
N GLY A 129 -10.20 1.03 19.47
CA GLY A 129 -10.46 1.24 20.89
C GLY A 129 -11.68 2.14 21.12
N ASN A 130 -11.46 3.27 21.80
CA ASN A 130 -12.49 4.28 22.08
C ASN A 130 -12.47 5.46 21.11
N LYS A 131 -11.70 5.38 20.02
CA LYS A 131 -11.56 6.44 19.03
C LYS A 131 -12.28 6.06 17.75
N TRP A 132 -12.87 7.06 17.11
CA TRP A 132 -13.50 6.95 15.80
C TRP A 132 -12.72 7.75 14.77
N TYR A 133 -12.61 7.20 13.57
CA TYR A 133 -11.96 7.79 12.41
C TYR A 133 -12.91 7.68 11.24
N TYR A 134 -12.90 8.67 10.35
CA TYR A 134 -13.63 8.62 9.10
C TYR A 134 -12.66 8.47 7.94
N ILE A 135 -12.89 7.49 7.08
CA ILE A 135 -12.04 7.22 5.91
C ILE A 135 -12.83 7.58 4.66
N HIS A 136 -12.21 8.33 3.74
CA HIS A 136 -12.77 8.67 2.43
C HIS A 136 -11.86 8.14 1.33
N ARG A 137 -12.30 7.09 0.61
CA ARG A 137 -11.54 6.45 -0.47
C ARG A 137 -10.11 6.07 -0.06
N GLY A 138 -10.01 5.40 1.08
CA GLY A 138 -8.76 5.01 1.69
C GLY A 138 -8.12 6.09 2.56
N LEU A 139 -8.36 7.38 2.33
CA LEU A 139 -7.71 8.46 3.07
C LEU A 139 -8.38 8.74 4.42
N MET A 140 -7.59 8.85 5.48
CA MET A 140 -8.06 9.32 6.78
C MET A 140 -8.48 10.79 6.70
N ALA A 141 -9.70 11.10 7.10
CA ALA A 141 -10.21 12.47 7.11
C ALA A 141 -9.65 13.26 8.31
N THR A 142 -9.40 14.55 8.06
CA THR A 142 -9.10 15.57 9.07
C THR A 142 -9.97 16.80 8.78
N GLY A 143 -10.27 17.60 9.80
CA GLY A 143 -11.22 18.72 9.69
C GLY A 143 -12.66 18.26 9.46
N TRP A 144 -13.44 19.08 8.76
CA TRP A 144 -14.84 18.77 8.45
C TRP A 144 -14.98 17.59 7.51
N ALA A 145 -15.74 16.58 7.93
CA ALA A 145 -16.08 15.41 7.15
C ALA A 145 -17.60 15.36 6.92
N ARG A 146 -18.01 15.36 5.65
CA ARG A 146 -19.40 15.11 5.26
C ARG A 146 -19.59 13.61 5.04
N THR A 147 -20.50 13.02 5.79
CA THR A 147 -20.92 11.63 5.67
C THR A 147 -22.38 11.57 5.19
N ASN A 148 -22.91 10.36 5.01
CA ASN A 148 -24.33 10.16 4.75
C ASN A 148 -25.22 10.51 5.96
N GLU A 149 -24.63 10.57 7.16
CA GLU A 149 -25.31 10.84 8.43
C GLU A 149 -25.26 12.32 8.82
N GLY A 150 -24.45 13.12 8.12
CA GLY A 150 -24.31 14.56 8.36
C GLY A 150 -22.86 15.02 8.39
N TRP A 151 -22.63 16.15 9.05
CA TRP A 151 -21.29 16.72 9.23
C TRP A 151 -20.68 16.28 10.55
N TYR A 152 -19.39 15.95 10.51
CA TYR A 152 -18.57 15.58 11.64
C TYR A 152 -17.27 16.38 11.58
N TYR A 153 -16.59 16.51 12.71
CA TYR A 153 -15.27 17.14 12.75
C TYR A 153 -14.23 16.12 13.21
N MET A 154 -13.15 16.00 12.43
CA MET A 154 -12.03 15.10 12.68
C MET A 154 -10.83 15.93 13.14
N ASN A 155 -10.25 15.62 14.29
CA ASN A 155 -9.05 16.29 14.79
C ASN A 155 -7.85 16.05 13.82
N PRO A 156 -6.75 16.81 13.94
CA PRO A 156 -5.57 16.63 13.07
C PRO A 156 -4.96 15.22 13.08
N ASN A 157 -5.12 14.49 14.19
CA ASN A 157 -4.71 13.08 14.30
C ASN A 157 -5.78 12.08 13.81
N GLY A 158 -6.83 12.58 13.15
CA GLY A 158 -7.93 11.80 12.57
C GLY A 158 -9.01 11.35 13.55
N THR A 159 -8.90 11.62 14.86
CA THR A 159 -9.94 11.20 15.80
C THR A 159 -11.17 12.10 15.72
N MET A 160 -12.36 11.51 15.77
CA MET A 160 -13.62 12.24 15.78
C MET A 160 -13.70 13.14 17.02
N LYS A 161 -14.14 14.38 16.82
CA LYS A 161 -14.33 15.36 17.87
C LYS A 161 -15.78 15.32 18.37
N THR A 162 -15.95 15.53 19.68
CA THR A 162 -17.24 15.73 20.34
C THR A 162 -17.18 16.99 21.20
N GLY A 163 -18.33 17.57 21.50
CA GLY A 163 -18.46 18.75 22.35
C GLY A 163 -18.22 20.07 21.62
N TRP A 164 -18.03 21.12 22.40
CA TRP A 164 -17.81 22.48 21.91
C TRP A 164 -16.43 22.65 21.28
N PHE A 165 -16.38 23.41 20.18
CA PHE A 165 -15.12 23.93 19.66
C PHE A 165 -15.33 25.21 18.85
N GLN A 166 -14.25 25.97 18.70
CA GLN A 166 -14.23 27.20 17.93
C GLN A 166 -13.30 27.04 16.72
N GLU A 167 -13.76 27.49 15.55
CA GLU A 167 -12.97 27.53 14.33
C GLU A 167 -13.25 28.84 13.59
N SER A 168 -12.17 29.57 13.26
CA SER A 168 -12.25 30.87 12.56
C SER A 168 -13.21 31.86 13.23
N GLY A 169 -13.21 31.92 14.57
CA GLY A 169 -14.07 32.80 15.36
C GLY A 169 -15.50 32.29 15.60
N ASN A 170 -15.93 31.24 14.89
CA ASN A 170 -17.28 30.68 15.02
C ASN A 170 -17.31 29.52 16.01
N TRP A 171 -18.35 29.46 16.84
CA TRP A 171 -18.60 28.34 17.75
C TRP A 171 -19.45 27.27 17.08
N TYR A 172 -19.07 26.01 17.32
CA TYR A 172 -19.77 24.82 16.87
C TYR A 172 -19.92 23.84 18.04
N TYR A 173 -20.92 22.98 17.96
CA TYR A 173 -21.11 21.88 18.88
C TYR A 173 -21.25 20.56 18.11
N LEU A 174 -20.38 19.60 18.42
CA LEU A 174 -20.54 18.22 17.98
C LEU A 174 -21.24 17.46 19.11
N LYS A 175 -22.35 16.80 18.78
CA LYS A 175 -23.11 15.98 19.74
C LYS A 175 -22.26 14.81 20.27
N SER A 176 -22.81 14.05 21.21
CA SER A 176 -22.14 12.87 21.77
C SER A 176 -21.87 11.78 20.74
N ASP A 177 -22.69 11.69 19.69
CA ASP A 177 -22.49 10.82 18.52
C ASP A 177 -21.49 11.41 17.50
N GLY A 178 -20.97 12.63 17.74
CA GLY A 178 -20.04 13.34 16.87
C GLY A 178 -20.69 14.20 15.79
N ALA A 179 -21.99 14.04 15.53
CA ALA A 179 -22.65 14.81 14.49
C ALA A 179 -22.79 16.28 14.90
N MET A 180 -22.54 17.18 13.95
CA MET A 180 -22.65 18.62 14.10
C MET A 180 -24.10 19.01 14.45
N ALA A 181 -24.26 19.83 15.48
CA ALA A 181 -25.56 20.36 15.87
C ALA A 181 -26.03 21.44 14.88
N THR A 182 -27.30 21.35 14.49
CA THR A 182 -28.05 22.38 13.79
C THR A 182 -29.39 22.58 14.50
N GLY A 183 -29.98 23.77 14.42
CA GLY A 183 -31.23 24.09 15.12
C GLY A 183 -31.05 24.30 16.63
N LYS A 184 -32.11 24.10 17.42
CA LYS A 184 -32.13 24.35 18.88
C LYS A 184 -31.74 23.11 19.67
N HIS A 185 -30.83 23.26 20.62
CA HIS A 185 -30.38 22.17 21.52
C HIS A 185 -30.25 22.65 22.96
N LEU A 186 -30.61 21.79 23.91
CA LEU A 186 -30.37 22.00 25.34
C LEU A 186 -29.02 21.34 25.70
N ILE A 187 -28.02 22.14 26.05
CA ILE A 187 -26.66 21.68 26.34
C ILE A 187 -26.29 22.16 27.75
N ASN A 188 -26.03 21.21 28.65
CA ASN A 188 -25.69 21.48 30.05
C ASN A 188 -26.66 22.47 30.73
N GLY A 189 -27.96 22.31 30.50
CA GLY A 189 -29.02 23.14 31.10
C GLY A 189 -29.25 24.50 30.43
N THR A 190 -28.52 24.84 29.37
CA THR A 190 -28.70 26.09 28.62
C THR A 190 -29.15 25.81 27.18
N TRP A 191 -30.14 26.55 26.70
CA TRP A 191 -30.60 26.45 25.31
C TRP A 191 -29.68 27.24 24.38
N TYR A 192 -29.18 26.57 23.34
CA TYR A 192 -28.40 27.14 22.26
C TYR A 192 -29.11 26.94 20.92
N SER A 193 -28.85 27.83 19.98
CA SER A 193 -29.35 27.73 18.60
C SER A 193 -28.19 27.76 17.62
N PHE A 194 -28.22 26.88 16.63
CA PHE A 194 -27.20 26.75 15.60
C PHE A 194 -27.84 26.91 14.22
N LYS A 195 -27.13 27.60 13.31
CA LYS A 195 -27.50 27.70 11.90
C LYS A 195 -27.39 26.34 11.21
N ASP A 196 -27.86 26.23 9.97
CA ASP A 196 -27.76 24.99 9.16
C ASP A 196 -26.31 24.59 8.85
N ASN A 197 -25.39 25.56 8.86
CA ASN A 197 -23.95 25.31 8.74
C ASN A 197 -23.26 25.05 10.09
N GLY A 198 -24.03 24.90 11.18
CA GLY A 198 -23.54 24.56 12.51
C GLY A 198 -22.98 25.71 13.34
N VAL A 199 -22.92 26.92 12.80
CA VAL A 199 -22.45 28.10 13.56
C VAL A 199 -23.49 28.47 14.62
N MET A 200 -23.05 28.59 15.87
CA MET A 200 -23.85 29.06 17.00
C MET A 200 -24.30 30.51 16.79
N LEU A 201 -25.56 30.79 17.13
CA LEU A 201 -26.16 32.14 17.13
C LEU A 201 -25.83 32.93 18.40
#